data_AF-A0A0U3FWS9-F1
#
_entry.id   AF-A0A0U3FWS9-F1
#
_cell.length_a   1.000
_cell.length_b   1.000
_cell.length_c   1.000
_cell.angle_alpha   90.00
_cell.angle_beta   90.00
_cell.angle_gamma   90.00
#
_symmetry.space_group_name_H-M   'P 1'
#
loop_
_entity.id
_entity.type
_entity.pdbx_description
1 polymer ?
#
loop_
_entity_poly.entity_id
_entity_poly.type
_entity_poly.pdbx_seq_one_letter_code
_entity_poly.pdbx_strand_id
1 'polypeptide(L)'
;MEKTGFENLTKKLDEISEAGLSFNEAELIRFLRSEVKKQKGLLDSFNEALDSQRWEEALSSFLLFTQRVNVVFIYLFQPTHISLLTGSKISSLLEEYLSATSLSISMSLLKLRPHLKKIGVESITTSILSNPPSLNFSMVIKGE
;
A
#
# COMPACT_ATOMS: atom_id res chain seq x y z
N MET A 1 17.40 -10.09 4.41
CA MET A 1 16.10 -9.43 4.24
C MET A 1 16.26 -8.33 3.21
N GLU A 2 15.65 -8.49 2.05
CA GLU A 2 15.56 -7.43 1.03
C GLU A 2 14.79 -6.27 1.67
N LYS A 3 15.37 -5.06 1.71
CA LYS A 3 14.66 -3.89 2.24
C LYS A 3 13.37 -3.73 1.45
N THR A 4 12.23 -3.73 2.12
CA THR A 4 10.96 -3.54 1.44
C THR A 4 10.97 -2.17 0.75
N GLY A 5 10.30 -2.02 -0.39
CA GLY A 5 10.21 -0.72 -1.08
C GLY A 5 9.73 0.40 -0.15
N PHE A 6 8.89 0.06 0.83
CA PHE A 6 8.39 0.96 1.87
C PHE A 6 9.45 1.41 2.89
N GLU A 7 10.48 0.62 3.21
CA GLU A 7 11.56 1.06 4.09
C GLU A 7 12.37 2.20 3.47
N ASN A 8 12.75 2.05 2.21
CA ASN A 8 13.49 3.09 1.49
C ASN A 8 12.63 4.34 1.30
N LEU A 9 11.35 4.16 0.96
CA LEU A 9 10.41 5.26 0.79
C LEU A 9 10.18 6.03 2.11
N THR A 10 10.07 5.32 3.25
CA THR A 10 9.92 5.96 4.56
C THR A 10 11.11 6.87 4.86
N LYS A 11 12.34 6.39 4.61
CA LYS A 11 13.55 7.19 4.84
C LYS A 11 13.59 8.43 3.96
N LYS A 12 13.33 8.26 2.66
CA LYS A 12 13.26 9.38 1.72
C LYS A 12 12.22 10.42 2.17
N LEU A 13 11.03 9.98 2.60
CA LEU A 13 9.98 10.88 3.07
C LEU A 13 10.33 11.60 4.38
N ASP A 14 11.09 10.97 5.27
CA ASP A 14 11.56 11.58 6.52
C ASP A 14 12.72 12.59 6.28
N GLU A 15 13.50 12.43 5.20
CA GLU A 15 14.61 13.32 4.83
C GLU A 15 14.18 14.58 4.07
N ILE A 16 12.95 14.61 3.54
CA ILE A 16 12.44 15.77 2.80
C ILE A 16 12.21 16.96 3.72
N SER A 17 12.93 18.04 3.44
CA SER A 17 12.62 19.36 3.97
C SER A 17 11.35 19.90 3.31
N GLU A 18 10.43 20.41 4.12
CA GLU A 18 9.24 21.09 3.64
C GLU A 18 9.55 22.53 3.17
N ALA A 19 10.77 23.01 3.39
CA ALA A 19 11.19 24.34 2.95
C ALA A 19 11.24 24.43 1.41
N GLY A 20 10.52 25.40 0.84
CA GLY A 20 10.47 25.61 -0.60
C GLY A 20 9.50 24.68 -1.35
N LEU A 21 8.67 23.94 -0.62
CA LEU A 21 7.47 23.30 -1.13
C LEU A 21 6.29 24.27 -1.09
N SER A 22 5.39 24.16 -2.06
CA SER A 22 4.06 24.77 -1.96
C SER A 22 3.25 24.13 -0.83
N PHE A 23 2.19 24.81 -0.39
CA PHE A 23 1.30 24.27 0.65
C PHE A 23 0.76 22.87 0.31
N ASN A 24 0.31 22.66 -0.93
CA ASN A 24 -0.23 21.38 -1.38
C ASN A 24 0.85 20.28 -1.42
N GLU A 25 2.08 20.61 -1.83
CA GLU A 25 3.19 19.65 -1.79
C GLU A 25 3.55 19.25 -0.36
N ALA A 26 3.61 20.22 0.56
CA ALA A 26 3.91 19.96 1.96
C ALA A 26 2.83 19.09 2.62
N GLU A 27 1.55 19.40 2.42
CA GLU A 27 0.43 18.59 2.92
C GLU A 27 0.46 17.17 2.34
N LEU A 28 0.72 17.03 1.04
CA LEU A 28 0.82 15.73 0.40
C LEU A 28 1.98 14.90 0.97
N ILE A 29 3.15 15.51 1.20
CA ILE A 29 4.29 14.83 1.81
C ILE A 29 3.97 14.38 3.24
N ARG A 30 3.31 15.22 4.06
CA ARG A 30 2.91 14.85 5.41
C ARG A 30 1.91 13.70 5.42
N PHE A 31 0.92 13.75 4.54
CA PHE A 31 -0.06 12.69 4.36
C PHE A 31 0.63 11.38 3.96
N LEU A 32 1.47 11.43 2.91
CA LEU A 32 2.17 10.26 2.40
C LEU A 32 3.11 9.66 3.44
N ARG A 33 3.85 10.48 4.18
CA ARG A 33 4.72 10.06 5.30
C ARG A 33 3.93 9.30 6.37
N SER A 34 2.73 9.78 6.71
CA SER A 34 1.86 9.13 7.70
C SER A 34 1.33 7.79 7.19
N GLU A 35 0.80 7.74 5.97
CA GLU A 35 0.21 6.51 5.42
C GLU A 35 1.27 5.45 5.09
N VAL A 36 2.44 5.83 4.56
CA VAL A 36 3.56 4.92 4.31
C VAL A 36 4.02 4.21 5.59
N LYS A 37 4.09 4.92 6.72
CA LYS A 37 4.45 4.32 8.01
C LYS A 37 3.41 3.29 8.47
N LYS A 38 2.12 3.60 8.34
CA LYS A 38 1.03 2.67 8.69
C LYS A 38 1.03 1.44 7.78
N GLN A 39 1.19 1.65 6.48
CA GLN A 39 1.24 0.58 5.48
C GLN A 39 2.44 -0.34 5.69
N LYS A 40 3.61 0.22 6.00
CA LYS A 40 4.78 -0.56 6.41
C LYS A 40 4.47 -1.41 7.63
N GLY A 41 3.89 -0.82 8.69
CA GLY A 41 3.51 -1.56 9.89
C GLY A 41 2.59 -2.75 9.59
N LEU A 42 1.59 -2.56 8.73
CA LEU A 42 0.69 -3.63 8.30
C LEU A 42 1.40 -4.72 7.49
N LEU A 43 2.36 -4.36 6.64
CA LEU A 43 3.19 -5.33 5.92
C LEU A 43 4.10 -6.12 6.88
N ASP A 44 4.67 -5.47 7.89
CA ASP A 44 5.48 -6.14 8.90
C ASP A 44 4.63 -7.15 9.69
N SER A 45 3.45 -6.73 10.18
CA SER A 45 2.49 -7.61 10.85
C SER A 45 2.01 -8.76 9.96
N PHE A 46 1.77 -8.49 8.67
CA PHE A 46 1.42 -9.53 7.69
C PHE A 46 2.50 -10.60 7.57
N ASN A 47 3.77 -10.20 7.42
CA ASN A 47 4.89 -11.13 7.29
C ASN A 47 5.09 -11.93 8.58
N GLU A 48 5.05 -11.27 9.74
CA GLU A 48 5.18 -11.93 11.04
C GLU A 48 4.06 -12.96 11.28
N ALA A 49 2.82 -12.59 10.95
CA ALA A 49 1.67 -13.48 11.06
C ALA A 49 1.76 -14.68 10.11
N LEU A 50 2.24 -14.48 8.88
CA LEU A 50 2.51 -15.57 7.94
C LEU A 50 3.57 -16.54 8.47
N ASP A 51 4.71 -16.02 8.90
CA ASP A 51 5.83 -16.83 9.41
C ASP A 51 5.42 -17.61 10.66
N SER A 52 4.55 -17.01 11.49
CA SER A 52 3.98 -17.62 12.70
C SER A 52 2.73 -18.48 12.45
N GLN A 53 2.30 -18.64 11.20
CA GLN A 53 1.08 -19.37 10.81
C GLN A 53 -0.21 -18.84 11.45
N ARG A 54 -0.24 -17.57 11.85
CA ARG A 54 -1.42 -16.83 12.34
C ARG A 54 -2.23 -16.32 11.15
N TRP A 55 -2.93 -17.25 10.51
CA TRP A 55 -3.59 -17.06 9.23
C TRP A 55 -4.63 -15.94 9.15
N GLU A 56 -5.51 -15.85 10.15
CA GLU A 56 -6.55 -14.83 10.21
C GLU A 56 -5.94 -13.43 10.34
N GLU A 57 -4.88 -13.31 11.13
CA GLU A 57 -4.15 -12.06 11.33
C GLU A 57 -3.37 -11.65 10.08
N ALA A 58 -2.78 -12.61 9.36
CA ALA A 58 -2.16 -12.35 8.07
C ALA A 58 -3.19 -11.83 7.06
N LEU A 59 -4.36 -12.49 6.96
CA LEU A 59 -5.43 -12.05 6.07
C LEU A 59 -5.95 -10.66 6.43
N SER A 60 -6.20 -10.41 7.72
CA SER A 60 -6.65 -9.11 8.22
C SER A 60 -5.64 -8.00 7.94
N SER A 61 -4.35 -8.23 8.22
CA SER A 61 -3.26 -7.28 7.96
C SER A 61 -3.15 -6.96 6.46
N PHE A 62 -3.32 -7.97 5.60
CA PHE A 62 -3.34 -7.78 4.17
C PHE A 62 -4.53 -6.93 3.68
N LEU A 63 -5.74 -7.20 4.17
CA LEU A 63 -6.94 -6.42 3.81
C LEU A 63 -6.83 -4.97 4.31
N LEU A 64 -6.30 -4.75 5.50
CA LEU A 64 -6.05 -3.41 6.03
C LEU A 64 -4.99 -2.67 5.23
N PHE A 65 -3.91 -3.37 4.82
CA PHE A 65 -2.87 -2.80 3.98
C PHE A 65 -3.46 -2.31 2.65
N THR A 66 -4.28 -3.12 2.00
CA THR A 66 -4.87 -2.77 0.71
C THR A 66 -5.91 -1.66 0.82
N GLN A 67 -6.70 -1.64 1.90
CA GLN A 67 -7.59 -0.52 2.21
C GLN A 67 -6.80 0.80 2.36
N ARG A 68 -5.66 0.77 3.06
CA ARG A 68 -4.80 1.95 3.23
C ARG A 68 -4.20 2.42 1.91
N VAL A 69 -3.89 1.52 1.00
CA VAL A 69 -3.47 1.90 -0.36
C VAL A 69 -4.59 2.65 -1.08
N ASN A 70 -5.83 2.17 -0.99
CA ASN A 70 -6.98 2.85 -1.60
C ASN A 70 -7.20 4.26 -1.01
N VAL A 71 -6.98 4.44 0.30
CA VAL A 71 -7.04 5.78 0.93
C VAL A 71 -6.04 6.74 0.28
N VAL A 72 -4.82 6.27 0.02
CA VAL A 72 -3.81 7.10 -0.67
C VAL A 72 -4.20 7.37 -2.12
N PHE A 73 -4.74 6.39 -2.85
CA PHE A 73 -5.22 6.62 -4.22
C PHE A 73 -6.32 7.67 -4.25
N ILE A 74 -7.31 7.60 -3.35
CA ILE A 74 -8.37 8.60 -3.25
C ILE A 74 -7.79 10.00 -3.03
N TYR A 75 -6.77 10.13 -2.18
CA TYR A 75 -6.13 11.42 -1.90
C TYR A 75 -5.30 11.94 -3.09
N LEU A 76 -4.48 11.09 -3.71
CA LEU A 76 -3.60 11.43 -4.84
C LEU A 76 -4.38 11.83 -6.10
N PHE A 77 -5.53 11.18 -6.34
CA PHE A 77 -6.34 11.43 -7.52
C PHE A 77 -7.39 12.53 -7.33
N GLN A 78 -7.30 13.33 -6.26
CA GLN A 78 -8.03 14.59 -6.19
C GLN A 78 -7.48 15.57 -7.23
N PRO A 79 -8.33 16.37 -7.90
CA PRO A 79 -7.89 17.30 -8.95
C PRO A 79 -6.74 18.23 -8.54
N THR A 80 -6.71 18.63 -7.27
CA THR A 80 -5.67 19.49 -6.67
C THR A 80 -4.29 18.85 -6.57
N HIS A 81 -4.22 17.51 -6.54
CA HIS A 81 -2.97 16.75 -6.42
C HIS A 81 -2.55 16.09 -7.73
N ILE A 82 -3.47 15.87 -8.67
CA ILE A 82 -3.15 15.33 -10.00
C ILE A 82 -2.15 16.23 -10.72
N SER A 83 -2.29 17.56 -10.62
CA SER A 83 -1.35 18.51 -11.23
C SER A 83 0.07 18.38 -10.65
N LEU A 84 0.22 17.86 -9.42
CA LEU A 84 1.53 17.62 -8.80
C LEU A 84 2.19 16.34 -9.33
N LEU A 85 1.44 15.40 -9.91
CA LEU A 85 2.02 14.23 -10.57
C LEU A 85 2.83 14.63 -11.81
N THR A 86 2.51 15.77 -12.43
CA THR A 86 3.16 16.26 -13.64
C THR A 86 3.98 17.53 -13.33
N GLY A 87 5.28 17.37 -13.12
CA GLY A 87 6.22 18.50 -13.04
C GLY A 87 6.47 19.09 -11.64
N SER A 88 6.02 18.45 -10.56
CA SER A 88 6.41 18.83 -9.20
C SER A 88 7.76 18.23 -8.80
N LYS A 89 8.37 18.78 -7.75
CA LYS A 89 9.60 18.22 -7.14
C LYS A 89 9.36 16.87 -6.45
N ILE A 90 8.10 16.51 -6.24
CA ILE A 90 7.69 15.33 -5.47
C ILE A 90 7.13 14.19 -6.36
N SER A 91 7.06 14.39 -7.69
CA SER A 91 6.50 13.39 -8.61
C SER A 91 7.23 12.04 -8.54
N SER A 92 8.57 12.05 -8.44
CA SER A 92 9.37 10.82 -8.32
C SER A 92 9.03 10.02 -7.06
N LEU A 93 8.68 10.69 -5.95
CA LEU A 93 8.27 10.02 -4.72
C LEU A 93 6.91 9.37 -4.85
N LEU A 94 6.01 9.99 -5.62
CA LEU A 94 4.70 9.43 -5.92
C LEU A 94 4.83 8.20 -6.82
N GLU A 95 5.69 8.24 -7.84
CA GLU A 95 6.01 7.08 -8.68
C GLU A 95 6.65 5.93 -7.87
N GLU A 96 7.59 6.24 -6.98
CA GLU A 96 8.19 5.27 -6.07
C GLU A 96 7.15 4.66 -5.13
N TYR A 97 6.23 5.46 -4.60
CA TYR A 97 5.12 4.98 -3.78
C TYR A 97 4.23 3.99 -4.55
N LEU A 98 3.82 4.35 -5.78
CA LEU A 98 2.98 3.49 -6.62
C LEU A 98 3.69 2.17 -6.93
N SER A 99 5.00 2.23 -7.21
CA SER A 99 5.83 1.07 -7.50
C SER A 99 5.97 0.15 -6.28
N ALA A 100 6.29 0.71 -5.11
CA ALA A 100 6.43 -0.03 -3.85
C ALA A 100 5.12 -0.70 -3.45
N THR A 101 4.00 0.01 -3.63
CA THR A 101 2.65 -0.48 -3.38
C THR A 101 2.31 -1.67 -4.28
N SER A 102 2.48 -1.52 -5.59
CA SER A 102 2.20 -2.56 -6.58
C SER A 102 2.98 -3.84 -6.27
N LEU A 103 4.29 -3.71 -6.05
CA LEU A 103 5.16 -4.82 -5.69
C LEU A 103 4.72 -5.51 -4.39
N SER A 104 4.41 -4.71 -3.35
CA SER A 104 4.03 -5.26 -2.05
C SER A 104 2.71 -6.02 -2.08
N ILE A 105 1.73 -5.54 -2.86
CA ILE A 105 0.46 -6.26 -3.06
C ILE A 105 0.71 -7.58 -3.78
N SER A 106 1.45 -7.54 -4.89
CA SER A 106 1.77 -8.76 -5.66
C SER A 106 2.50 -9.79 -4.81
N MET A 107 3.52 -9.37 -4.06
CA MET A 107 4.28 -10.25 -3.17
C MET A 107 3.42 -10.83 -2.05
N SER A 108 2.55 -10.01 -1.45
CA SER A 108 1.65 -10.47 -0.38
C SER A 108 0.66 -11.51 -0.89
N LEU A 109 0.10 -11.32 -2.09
CA LEU A 109 -0.77 -12.31 -2.72
C LEU A 109 -0.04 -13.61 -3.03
N LEU A 110 1.18 -13.53 -3.57
CA LEU A 110 2.01 -14.70 -3.85
C LEU A 110 2.33 -15.49 -2.58
N LYS A 111 2.52 -14.80 -1.44
CA LYS A 111 2.74 -15.44 -0.13
C LYS A 111 1.46 -16.04 0.46
N LEU A 112 0.30 -15.42 0.25
CA LEU A 112 -1.00 -15.93 0.73
C LEU A 112 -1.50 -17.13 -0.08
N ARG A 113 -1.27 -17.13 -1.40
CA ARG A 113 -1.85 -18.10 -2.35
C ARG A 113 -1.64 -19.58 -1.97
N PRO A 114 -0.45 -20.02 -1.50
CA PRO A 114 -0.23 -21.41 -1.07
C PRO A 114 -1.02 -21.82 0.18
N HIS A 115 -1.56 -20.84 0.92
CA HIS A 115 -2.18 -21.05 2.22
C HIS A 115 -3.69 -20.79 2.24
N LEU A 116 -4.31 -20.44 1.10
CA LEU A 116 -5.75 -20.11 1.01
C LEU A 116 -6.67 -21.16 1.65
N LYS A 117 -6.40 -22.45 1.42
CA LYS A 117 -7.17 -23.54 2.05
C LYS A 117 -7.08 -23.58 3.57
N LYS A 118 -5.94 -23.18 4.14
CA LYS A 118 -5.73 -23.13 5.61
C LYS A 118 -6.51 -21.99 6.26
N ILE A 119 -6.86 -20.97 5.47
CA ILE A 119 -7.52 -19.75 5.94
C ILE A 119 -9.03 -19.76 5.61
N GLY A 120 -9.58 -20.91 5.17
CA GLY A 120 -11.00 -21.03 4.80
C GLY A 120 -11.38 -20.34 3.49
N VAL A 121 -10.39 -19.94 2.68
CA VAL A 121 -10.58 -19.19 1.44
C VAL A 121 -10.33 -20.10 0.24
N GLU A 122 -11.28 -20.12 -0.69
CA GLU A 122 -11.17 -20.90 -1.93
C GLU A 122 -10.36 -20.13 -2.98
N SER A 123 -10.61 -18.83 -3.10
CA SER A 123 -9.91 -17.97 -4.03
C SER A 123 -9.87 -16.53 -3.56
N ILE A 124 -8.79 -15.84 -3.92
CA ILE A 124 -8.66 -14.38 -3.82
C ILE A 124 -8.44 -13.87 -5.24
N THR A 125 -9.30 -12.96 -5.68
CA THR A 125 -9.15 -12.23 -6.94
C THR A 125 -8.86 -10.77 -6.62
N THR A 126 -7.85 -10.23 -7.28
CA THR A 126 -7.45 -8.83 -7.12
C THR A 126 -7.47 -8.12 -8.44
N SER A 127 -8.11 -6.97 -8.51
CA SER A 127 -8.16 -6.15 -9.71
C SER A 127 -7.82 -4.70 -9.38
N ILE A 128 -7.21 -4.02 -10.35
CA ILE A 128 -6.96 -2.59 -10.30
C ILE A 128 -7.98 -1.93 -11.24
N LEU A 129 -8.86 -1.10 -10.70
CA LEU A 129 -9.68 -0.20 -11.49
C LEU A 129 -8.90 1.08 -11.73
N SER A 130 -9.12 1.70 -12.89
CA SER A 130 -8.38 2.88 -13.34
C SER A 130 -9.14 4.20 -13.17
N ASN A 131 -10.44 4.19 -12.86
CA ASN A 131 -11.23 5.42 -12.74
C ASN A 131 -12.40 5.32 -11.73
N PRO A 132 -12.27 5.87 -10.51
CA PRO A 132 -11.02 6.31 -9.90
C PRO A 132 -10.08 5.12 -9.61
N PRO A 133 -8.76 5.32 -9.58
CA PRO A 133 -7.81 4.27 -9.25
C PRO A 133 -8.12 3.63 -7.91
N SER A 134 -8.34 2.31 -7.92
CA SER A 134 -8.67 1.54 -6.73
C SER A 134 -8.28 0.08 -6.90
N LEU A 135 -7.96 -0.55 -5.79
CA LEU A 135 -7.69 -1.97 -5.69
C LEU A 135 -8.89 -2.67 -5.09
N ASN A 136 -9.45 -3.59 -5.85
CA ASN A 136 -10.56 -4.43 -5.40
C ASN A 136 -10.05 -5.81 -5.04
N PHE A 137 -10.57 -6.33 -3.93
CA PHE A 137 -10.33 -7.67 -3.44
C PHE A 137 -11.67 -8.39 -3.39
N SER A 138 -11.78 -9.48 -4.13
CA SER A 138 -12.89 -10.41 -4.02
C SER A 138 -12.37 -11.72 -3.45
N MET A 139 -13.08 -12.24 -2.45
CA MET A 139 -12.70 -13.44 -1.73
C MET A 139 -13.89 -14.39 -1.73
N VAL A 140 -13.64 -15.63 -2.16
CA VAL A 140 -14.62 -16.71 -2.02
C VAL A 140 -14.26 -17.48 -0.76
N ILE A 141 -15.13 -17.39 0.25
CA ILE A 141 -14.99 -18.13 1.50
C ILE A 141 -15.79 -19.42 1.34
N LYS A 142 -15.20 -20.54 1.78
CA LYS A 142 -15.91 -21.81 1.76
C LYS A 142 -17.12 -21.70 2.68
N GLY A 143 -18.33 -21.83 2.11
CA GLY A 143 -19.54 -21.95 2.90
C GLY A 143 -19.50 -23.24 3.73
N GLU A 144 -20.01 -23.18 4.96
CA GLU A 144 -20.24 -24.37 5.78
C GLU A 144 -21.09 -25.42 5.06
#